data_AF-A0A096Y6V6-F1
#
_entry.id   AF-A0A096Y6V6-F1
#
_cell.length_a   1.000
_cell.length_b   1.000
_cell.length_c   1.000
_cell.angle_alpha   90.00
_cell.angle_beta   90.00
_cell.angle_gamma   90.00
#
_symmetry.space_group_name_H-M   'P 1'
#
loop_
_entity.id
_entity.type
_entity.pdbx_description
1 polymer ?
#
loop_
_entity_poly.entity_id
_entity_poly.type
_entity_poly.pdbx_seq_one_letter_code
_entity_poly.pdbx_strand_id
1 'polypeptide(L)'
;MKKLKDTRPISPFLTLYFTQENSLQSVNHRVTGLVLSSIIVLSILLKIYTEYFILYNEISLTLIWYFRILLYKNYLLSSCLIFVVLASFLYHLTHGIKHIIWDLKKGLERNEYKKNNTINYIILMLSMLYYSILFL
;
A
#
# COMPACT_ATOMS: atom_id res chain seq x y z
N MET A 1 28.74 16.17 14.13
CA MET A 1 28.77 17.42 13.32
C MET A 1 28.19 18.56 14.14
N LYS A 2 28.85 19.73 14.17
CA LYS A 2 28.40 20.94 14.90
C LYS A 2 26.92 21.22 14.56
N LYS A 3 26.02 21.13 15.54
CA LYS A 3 24.66 21.68 15.39
C LYS A 3 24.81 23.19 15.27
N LEU A 4 24.65 23.72 14.06
CA LEU A 4 24.50 25.15 13.86
C LEU A 4 23.26 25.56 14.65
N LYS A 5 23.44 26.39 15.67
CA LYS A 5 22.35 27.01 16.43
C LYS A 5 21.77 28.13 15.57
N ASP A 6 21.19 27.75 14.44
CA ASP A 6 20.53 28.66 13.52
C ASP A 6 19.13 28.93 14.07
N THR A 7 18.90 30.14 14.55
CA THR A 7 17.63 30.58 15.15
C THR A 7 16.63 31.06 14.10
N ARG A 8 16.96 30.94 12.81
CA ARG A 8 16.05 31.32 11.73
C ARG A 8 14.86 30.35 11.68
N PRO A 9 13.62 30.86 11.68
CA PRO A 9 12.46 30.01 11.55
C PRO A 9 12.41 29.38 10.16
N ILE A 10 11.98 28.12 10.10
CA ILE A 10 11.70 27.44 8.83
C ILE A 10 10.38 28.02 8.29
N SER A 11 10.36 28.42 7.03
CA SER A 11 9.13 28.91 6.40
C SER A 11 8.07 27.79 6.39
N PRO A 12 6.79 28.11 6.61
CA PRO A 12 5.74 27.10 6.58
C PRO A 12 5.60 26.59 5.14
N PHE A 13 5.87 25.31 4.90
CA PHE A 13 5.82 24.73 3.55
C PHE A 13 4.66 23.75 3.39
N LEU A 14 4.37 22.90 4.38
CA LEU A 14 3.27 21.93 4.25
C LEU A 14 1.88 22.57 4.43
N THR A 15 1.80 23.59 5.29
CA THR A 15 0.54 24.23 5.68
C THR A 15 0.07 25.30 4.68
N LEU A 16 0.98 25.85 3.87
CA LEU A 16 0.67 26.90 2.90
C LEU A 16 0.52 26.37 1.47
N TYR A 17 1.12 25.22 1.13
CA TYR A 17 1.04 24.67 -0.22
C TYR A 17 -0.28 23.94 -0.47
N PHE A 18 -0.93 24.26 -1.59
CA PHE A 18 -2.05 23.48 -2.09
C PHE A 18 -1.60 22.08 -2.51
N THR A 19 -2.37 21.06 -2.12
CA THR A 19 -2.11 19.67 -2.49
C THR A 19 -2.25 19.49 -4.00
N GLN A 20 -1.15 19.16 -4.66
CA GLN A 20 -1.11 18.87 -6.09
C GLN A 20 -1.36 17.38 -6.33
N GLU A 21 -2.02 17.02 -7.43
CA GLU A 21 -2.28 15.61 -7.79
C GLU A 21 -0.99 14.77 -7.80
N ASN A 22 0.09 15.31 -8.38
CA ASN A 22 1.39 14.64 -8.44
C ASN A 22 1.95 14.35 -7.04
N SER A 23 1.82 15.31 -6.13
CA SER A 23 2.31 15.18 -4.75
C SER A 23 1.52 14.13 -3.97
N LEU A 24 0.18 14.13 -4.13
CA LEU A 24 -0.69 13.16 -3.49
C LEU A 24 -0.41 11.74 -3.99
N GLN A 25 -0.17 11.59 -5.29
CA GLN A 25 0.19 10.29 -5.88
C GLN A 25 1.52 9.76 -5.38
N SER A 26 2.52 10.63 -5.22
CA SER A 26 3.81 10.22 -4.66
C SER A 26 3.67 9.77 -3.21
N VAL A 27 2.88 10.49 -2.40
CA VAL A 27 2.58 10.09 -1.02
C VAL A 27 1.83 8.76 -0.99
N ASN A 28 0.78 8.61 -1.78
CA ASN A 28 -0.01 7.38 -1.82
C ASN A 28 0.84 6.19 -2.28
N HIS A 29 1.75 6.36 -3.25
CA HIS A 29 2.64 5.28 -3.68
C HIS A 29 3.58 4.81 -2.56
N ARG A 30 4.05 5.73 -1.72
CA ARG A 30 4.84 5.40 -0.52
C ARG A 30 4.00 4.70 0.54
N VAL A 31 2.79 5.20 0.79
CA VAL A 31 1.86 4.59 1.77
C VAL A 31 1.51 3.17 1.36
N THR A 32 1.16 2.92 0.10
CA THR A 32 0.86 1.55 -0.37
C THR A 32 2.09 0.66 -0.32
N GLY A 33 3.29 1.18 -0.60
CA GLY A 33 4.55 0.45 -0.43
C GLY A 33 4.82 0.05 1.02
N LEU A 34 4.56 0.96 1.97
CA LEU A 34 4.66 0.69 3.41
C LEU A 34 3.66 -0.38 3.86
N VAL A 35 2.41 -0.30 3.41
CA VAL A 35 1.37 -1.30 3.71
C VAL A 35 1.81 -2.69 3.21
N LEU A 36 2.21 -2.79 1.93
CA LEU A 36 2.60 -4.07 1.32
C LEU A 36 3.85 -4.67 1.98
N SER A 37 4.88 -3.85 2.21
CA SER A 37 6.10 -4.32 2.88
C SER A 37 5.84 -4.76 4.32
N SER A 38 4.98 -4.03 5.06
CA SER A 38 4.58 -4.42 6.42
C SER A 38 3.86 -5.77 6.43
N ILE A 39 2.96 -6.02 5.47
CA ILE A 39 2.27 -7.30 5.33
C ILE A 39 3.28 -8.43 5.05
N ILE A 40 4.23 -8.21 4.15
CA ILE A 40 5.28 -9.20 3.84
C ILE A 40 6.09 -9.52 5.10
N VAL A 41 6.60 -8.51 5.79
CA VAL A 41 7.39 -8.69 7.02
C VAL A 41 6.57 -9.42 8.10
N LEU A 42 5.32 -9.00 8.33
CA LEU A 42 4.45 -9.63 9.31
C LEU A 42 4.13 -11.08 8.96
N SER A 43 3.92 -11.40 7.67
CA SER A 43 3.66 -12.77 7.23
C SER A 43 4.88 -13.69 7.42
N ILE A 44 6.09 -13.18 7.18
CA ILE A 44 7.34 -13.91 7.44
C ILE A 44 7.52 -14.13 8.95
N LEU A 45 7.34 -13.09 9.77
CA LEU A 45 7.44 -13.20 11.22
C LEU A 45 6.41 -14.18 11.80
N LEU A 46 5.17 -14.13 11.30
CA LEU A 46 4.12 -15.06 11.70
C LEU A 46 4.52 -16.49 11.33
N LYS A 47 5.01 -16.72 10.11
CA LYS A 47 5.48 -18.05 9.68
C LYS A 47 6.57 -18.60 10.59
N ILE A 48 7.61 -17.81 10.86
CA ILE A 48 8.72 -18.19 11.77
C ILE A 48 8.17 -18.51 13.16
N TYR A 49 7.29 -17.66 13.69
CA TYR A 49 6.65 -17.87 14.98
C TYR A 49 5.85 -19.17 15.00
N THR A 50 5.07 -19.45 13.95
CA THR A 50 4.29 -20.70 13.85
C THR A 50 5.21 -21.92 13.81
N GLU A 51 6.23 -21.95 12.95
CA GLU A 51 7.13 -23.10 12.82
C GLU A 51 7.92 -23.37 14.10
N TYR A 52 8.38 -22.31 14.79
CA TYR A 52 9.07 -22.44 16.08
C TYR A 52 8.16 -23.00 17.17
N PHE A 53 6.94 -22.48 17.34
CA PHE A 53 6.08 -22.92 18.44
C PHE A 53 5.31 -24.21 18.18
N ILE A 54 5.06 -24.60 16.93
CA ILE A 54 4.47 -25.93 16.60
C ILE A 54 5.32 -27.07 17.19
N LEU A 55 6.64 -26.89 17.26
CA LEU A 55 7.58 -27.88 17.82
C LEU A 55 7.58 -27.94 19.36
N TYR A 56 7.11 -26.89 20.04
CA TYR A 56 7.30 -26.76 21.50
C TYR A 56 6.03 -26.44 22.30
N ASN A 57 4.90 -26.08 21.67
CA ASN A 57 3.70 -25.64 22.37
C ASN A 57 2.41 -25.81 21.55
N GLU A 58 1.56 -26.77 21.91
CA GLU A 58 0.30 -27.06 21.19
C GLU A 58 -0.71 -25.89 21.23
N ILE A 59 -0.63 -25.02 22.25
CA ILE A 59 -1.53 -23.86 22.42
C ILE A 59 -1.38 -22.86 21.25
N SER A 60 -0.19 -22.77 20.67
CA SER A 60 0.10 -21.86 19.55
C SER A 60 -0.68 -22.24 18.29
N LEU A 61 -0.82 -23.55 18.03
CA LEU A 61 -1.56 -24.12 16.91
C LEU A 61 -3.04 -23.74 17.03
N THR A 62 -3.62 -23.93 18.22
CA THR A 62 -5.04 -23.67 18.48
C THR A 62 -5.42 -22.20 18.25
N LEU A 63 -4.56 -21.26 18.65
CA LEU A 63 -4.75 -19.82 18.43
C LEU A 63 -4.80 -19.47 16.93
N ILE A 64 -3.86 -20.00 16.13
CA ILE A 64 -3.83 -19.78 14.68
C ILE A 64 -5.09 -20.33 14.00
N TRP A 65 -5.51 -21.54 14.39
CA TRP A 65 -6.76 -22.14 13.90
C TRP A 65 -7.98 -21.32 14.27
N TYR A 66 -8.04 -20.81 15.51
CA TYR A 66 -9.12 -19.93 15.96
C TYR A 66 -9.20 -18.65 15.13
N PHE A 67 -8.06 -17.98 14.88
CA PHE A 67 -8.02 -16.80 13.99
C PHE A 67 -8.47 -17.11 12.56
N ARG A 68 -8.04 -18.25 11.98
CA ARG A 68 -8.51 -18.69 10.65
C ARG A 68 -10.01 -18.90 10.62
N ILE A 69 -10.58 -19.54 11.65
CA ILE A 69 -12.02 -19.77 11.76
C ILE A 69 -12.78 -18.45 11.91
N LEU A 70 -12.28 -17.50 12.70
CA LEU A 70 -12.89 -16.17 12.85
C LEU A 70 -12.91 -15.41 11.51
N LEU A 71 -11.79 -15.40 10.78
CA LEU A 71 -11.72 -14.77 9.45
C LEU A 71 -12.65 -15.46 8.45
N TYR A 72 -12.72 -16.79 8.47
CA TYR A 72 -13.61 -17.55 7.59
C TYR A 72 -15.10 -17.27 7.89
N LYS A 73 -15.47 -17.21 9.18
CA LYS A 73 -16.84 -16.89 9.61
C LYS A 73 -17.24 -15.47 9.25
N ASN A 74 -16.30 -14.52 9.33
CA ASN A 74 -16.54 -13.12 8.97
C ASN A 74 -16.10 -12.85 7.52
N TYR A 75 -16.82 -13.44 6.57
CA TYR A 75 -16.56 -13.30 5.13
C TYR A 75 -16.41 -11.83 4.68
N LEU A 76 -17.31 -10.95 5.14
CA LEU A 76 -17.26 -9.52 4.81
C LEU A 76 -15.96 -8.85 5.27
N LEU A 77 -15.52 -9.14 6.51
CA LEU A 77 -14.26 -8.60 7.03
C LEU A 77 -13.07 -9.09 6.21
N SER A 78 -13.04 -10.39 5.91
CA SER A 78 -11.98 -11.00 5.10
C SER A 78 -11.94 -10.44 3.68
N SER A 79 -13.11 -10.26 3.05
CA SER A 79 -13.25 -9.65 1.72
C SER A 79 -12.73 -8.20 1.72
N CYS A 80 -13.10 -7.39 2.72
CA CYS A 80 -12.60 -6.03 2.88
C CYS A 80 -11.07 -5.97 3.07
N LEU A 81 -10.50 -6.88 3.88
CA LEU A 81 -9.04 -6.93 4.06
C LEU A 81 -8.33 -7.25 2.75
N ILE A 82 -8.82 -8.26 2.01
CA ILE A 82 -8.27 -8.63 0.70
C ILE A 82 -8.42 -7.47 -0.29
N PHE A 83 -9.56 -6.78 -0.29
CA PHE A 83 -9.78 -5.59 -1.11
C PHE A 83 -8.73 -4.51 -0.85
N VAL A 84 -8.45 -4.17 0.41
CA VAL A 84 -7.44 -3.16 0.76
C VAL A 84 -6.04 -3.57 0.31
N VAL A 85 -5.68 -4.85 0.46
CA VAL A 85 -4.39 -5.36 -0.01
C VAL A 85 -4.28 -5.31 -1.53
N LEU A 86 -5.32 -5.75 -2.25
CA LEU A 86 -5.37 -5.71 -3.71
C LEU A 86 -5.35 -4.27 -4.24
N ALA A 87 -6.11 -3.36 -3.62
CA ALA A 87 -6.10 -1.93 -3.94
C ALA A 87 -4.71 -1.33 -3.78
N SER A 88 -4.06 -1.62 -2.65
CA SER A 88 -2.70 -1.16 -2.37
C SER A 88 -1.71 -1.72 -3.40
N PHE A 89 -1.80 -3.01 -3.72
CA PHE A 89 -0.94 -3.69 -4.69
C PHE A 89 -1.10 -3.09 -6.09
N LEU A 90 -2.32 -3.01 -6.61
CA LEU A 90 -2.59 -2.50 -7.95
C LEU A 90 -2.21 -1.03 -8.09
N TYR A 91 -2.48 -0.23 -7.06
CA TYR A 91 -2.04 1.16 -7.01
C TYR A 91 -0.51 1.28 -7.03
N HIS A 92 0.18 0.53 -6.16
CA HIS A 92 1.64 0.56 -6.07
C HIS A 92 2.30 0.10 -7.37
N LEU A 93 1.80 -0.98 -7.98
CA LEU A 93 2.32 -1.53 -9.23
C LEU A 93 2.17 -0.54 -10.40
N THR A 94 0.96 -0.02 -10.64
CA THR A 94 0.69 0.89 -11.75
C THR A 94 1.46 2.20 -11.62
N HIS A 95 1.56 2.74 -10.40
CA HIS A 95 2.33 3.95 -10.13
C HIS A 95 3.84 3.69 -10.15
N GLY A 96 4.29 2.50 -9.75
CA GLY A 96 5.68 2.06 -9.88
C GLY A 96 6.12 1.95 -11.33
N ILE A 97 5.30 1.35 -12.20
CA ILE A 97 5.54 1.32 -13.65
C ILE A 97 5.65 2.74 -14.22
N LYS A 98 4.75 3.65 -13.80
CA LYS A 98 4.81 5.08 -14.17
C LYS A 98 6.15 5.72 -13.74
N HIS A 99 6.62 5.43 -12.52
CA HIS A 99 7.92 5.92 -12.05
C HIS A 99 9.09 5.40 -12.90
N ILE A 100 9.10 4.11 -13.23
CA ILE A 100 10.12 3.52 -14.13
C ILE A 100 10.09 4.20 -15.51
N ILE A 101 8.91 4.48 -16.05
CA ILE A 101 8.76 5.21 -17.33
C ILE A 101 9.35 6.63 -17.23
N TRP A 102 9.14 7.32 -16.10
CA TRP A 102 9.73 8.63 -15.84
C TRP A 102 11.24 8.59 -15.68
N ASP A 103 11.79 7.54 -15.06
CA ASP A 103 13.24 7.33 -14.94
C ASP A 103 13.89 7.14 -16.33
N LEU A 104 13.14 6.57 -17.28
CA LEU A 104 13.51 6.50 -18.71
C LEU A 104 13.27 7.81 -19.48
N LYS A 105 12.92 8.92 -18.79
CA LYS A 105 12.64 10.25 -19.34
C LYS A 105 11.48 10.30 -20.33
N LYS A 106 10.51 9.41 -20.22
CA LYS A 106 9.29 9.39 -21.05
C LYS A 106 8.09 9.86 -20.22
N GLY A 107 7.06 10.43 -20.86
CA GLY A 107 5.81 10.75 -20.14
C GLY A 107 5.90 11.97 -19.20
N LEU A 108 6.88 12.86 -19.41
CA LEU A 108 7.19 13.99 -18.53
C LEU A 108 6.41 15.26 -18.88
N GLU A 109 5.87 15.35 -20.10
CA GLU A 109 5.04 16.48 -20.50
C GLU A 109 3.70 16.47 -19.77
N ARG A 110 3.15 17.66 -19.49
CA ARG A 110 1.90 17.80 -18.72
C ARG A 110 0.71 17.06 -19.35
N ASN A 111 0.62 17.04 -20.67
CA ASN A 111 -0.48 16.38 -21.37
C ASN A 111 -0.34 14.85 -21.31
N GLU A 112 0.88 14.33 -21.48
CA GLU A 112 1.19 12.91 -21.33
C GLU A 112 0.96 12.44 -19.88
N TYR A 113 1.40 13.25 -18.91
CA TYR A 113 1.14 13.02 -17.49
C TYR A 113 -0.35 12.85 -17.23
N LYS A 114 -1.19 13.80 -17.65
CA LYS A 114 -2.64 13.75 -17.44
C LYS A 114 -3.26 12.51 -18.08
N LYS A 115 -2.89 12.21 -19.32
CA LYS A 115 -3.39 11.04 -20.05
C LYS A 115 -3.03 9.73 -19.33
N ASN A 116 -1.75 9.54 -18.99
CA ASN A 116 -1.27 8.35 -18.29
C ASN A 116 -1.94 8.19 -16.92
N ASN A 117 -2.16 9.32 -16.24
CA ASN A 117 -2.83 9.33 -14.95
C ASN A 117 -4.30 8.90 -15.05
N THR A 118 -5.03 9.43 -16.03
CA THR A 118 -6.42 9.01 -16.30
C THR A 118 -6.50 7.51 -16.62
N ILE A 119 -5.60 6.99 -17.45
CA ILE A 119 -5.54 5.56 -17.78
C ILE A 119 -5.31 4.72 -16.52
N ASN A 120 -4.34 5.11 -15.67
CA ASN A 120 -4.07 4.39 -14.42
C ASN A 120 -5.28 4.36 -13.49
N TYR A 121 -6.01 5.46 -13.35
CA TYR A 121 -7.22 5.50 -12.53
C TYR A 121 -8.35 4.65 -13.11
N ILE A 122 -8.52 4.61 -14.43
CA ILE A 122 -9.51 3.72 -15.07
C ILE A 122 -9.18 2.26 -14.80
N ILE A 123 -7.91 1.86 -14.96
CA ILE A 123 -7.45 0.49 -14.67
C ILE A 123 -7.70 0.13 -13.20
N LEU A 124 -7.36 1.03 -12.28
CA LEU A 124 -7.59 0.85 -10.85
C LEU A 124 -9.10 0.70 -10.57
N MET A 125 -9.93 1.59 -11.13
CA MET A 125 -11.38 1.58 -10.89
C MET A 125 -12.03 0.30 -11.43
N LEU A 126 -11.69 -0.11 -12.66
CA LEU A 126 -12.23 -1.34 -13.27
C LEU A 126 -11.82 -2.59 -12.49
N SER A 127 -10.55 -2.67 -12.05
CA SER A 127 -10.07 -3.81 -11.25
C SER A 127 -10.74 -3.89 -9.88
N MET A 128 -10.94 -2.75 -9.21
CA MET A 128 -11.69 -2.70 -7.94
C MET A 128 -13.16 -3.05 -8.12
N LEU A 129 -13.81 -2.54 -9.17
CA LEU A 129 -15.20 -2.83 -9.48
C LEU A 129 -15.41 -4.33 -9.77
N TYR A 130 -14.51 -4.93 -10.54
CA TYR A 130 -14.51 -6.37 -10.80
C TYR A 130 -14.42 -7.19 -9.51
N TYR A 131 -13.52 -6.83 -8.59
CA TYR A 131 -13.43 -7.49 -7.29
C TYR A 131 -14.73 -7.35 -6.50
N SER A 132 -15.31 -6.14 -6.44
CA SER A 132 -16.55 -5.92 -5.69
C SER A 132 -17.71 -6.75 -6.23
N ILE A 133 -17.87 -6.88 -7.55
CA ILE A 133 -18.94 -7.68 -8.16
C ILE A 133 -18.81 -9.16 -7.82
N LEU A 134 -17.58 -9.66 -7.69
CA LEU A 134 -17.32 -11.08 -7.42
C LEU A 134 -17.39 -11.44 -5.93
N PHE A 135 -16.99 -10.52 -5.05
CA PHE A 135 -16.65 -10.86 -3.67
C PHE A 135 -17.34 -9.99 -2.60
N LEU A 136 -18.12 -8.98 -2.96
CA LEU A 136 -18.94 -8.18 -2.04
C LEU A 136 -20.41 -8.28 -2.43
#